data_AF-A0A6A4HKG5-F1
#
_entry.id   AF-A0A6A4HKG5-F1
#
_cell.length_a   1.000
_cell.length_b   1.000
_cell.length_c   1.000
_cell.angle_alpha   90.00
_cell.angle_beta   90.00
_cell.angle_gamma   90.00
#
_symmetry.space_group_name_H-M   'P 1'
#
loop_
_entity.id
_entity.type
_entity.pdbx_description
1 polymer ?
#
loop_
_entity_poly.entity_id
_entity_poly.type
_entity_poly.pdbx_seq_one_letter_code
_entity_poly.pdbx_strand_id
1 'polypeptide(L)'
;MWPRPWSLMKFNYFFVRYMPMLLQIPLLLVGSELTPHFHFTKHACFIWGVYQGVLSVSTTLAVDFILISRINAFYFHNRTVRWIASLSYILEIMAMCVALGFALPRISFDANCVVTNVPITLGVNIGAPILFQFLLFILTAYKFFTCLRSGWGHIPVIRSFMRDGTWAFFLVFFVLVGQILISGLANHAFSGVLFGWVLSLYSFCGYRILLNLQVGARNELYTGSRSNLTE
;
A
#
# COMPACT_ATOMS: atom_id res chain seq x y z
N MET A 1 1.92 -22.93 5.34
CA MET A 1 1.21 -22.17 4.29
C MET A 1 0.52 -23.08 3.27
N TRP A 2 1.06 -24.28 3.00
CA TRP A 2 0.74 -25.07 1.82
C TRP A 2 -0.53 -25.97 1.81
N PRO A 3 -1.20 -26.35 2.91
CA PRO A 3 -2.34 -27.28 2.80
C PRO A 3 -3.72 -26.61 2.76
N ARG A 4 -3.84 -25.28 2.84
CA ARG A 4 -5.16 -24.60 2.83
C ARG A 4 -5.62 -24.23 1.41
N PRO A 5 -6.94 -24.26 1.12
CA PRO A 5 -7.49 -23.82 -0.17
C PRO A 5 -7.09 -22.38 -0.50
N TRP A 6 -7.14 -22.03 -1.79
CA TRP A 6 -6.87 -20.67 -2.26
C TRP A 6 -7.84 -19.69 -1.57
N SER A 7 -7.27 -18.75 -0.83
CA SER A 7 -8.00 -17.67 -0.14
C SER A 7 -7.54 -16.34 -0.74
N LEU A 8 -8.43 -15.35 -0.75
CA LEU A 8 -8.13 -13.97 -1.19
C LEU A 8 -6.85 -13.42 -0.54
N MET A 9 -6.55 -13.80 0.71
CA MET A 9 -5.30 -13.40 1.38
C MET A 9 -4.04 -14.02 0.76
N LYS A 10 -4.12 -15.24 0.21
CA LYS A 10 -2.99 -15.85 -0.52
C LYS A 10 -2.76 -15.13 -1.84
N PHE A 11 -3.81 -14.85 -2.60
CA PHE A 11 -3.69 -14.09 -3.84
C PHE A 11 -3.08 -12.70 -3.58
N ASN A 12 -3.59 -12.00 -2.58
CA ASN A 12 -3.10 -10.67 -2.22
C ASN A 12 -1.63 -10.67 -1.77
N TYR A 13 -1.16 -11.75 -1.13
CA TYR A 13 0.26 -11.93 -0.80
C TYR A 13 1.15 -11.95 -2.04
N PHE A 14 0.78 -12.77 -3.03
CA PHE A 14 1.52 -12.84 -4.29
C PHE A 14 1.44 -11.48 -4.99
N PHE A 15 0.25 -10.89 -5.05
CA PHE A 15 0.04 -9.62 -5.73
C PHE A 15 0.94 -8.50 -5.20
N VAL A 16 0.93 -8.23 -3.89
CA VAL A 16 1.74 -7.17 -3.25
C VAL A 16 3.24 -7.43 -3.38
N ARG A 17 3.66 -8.70 -3.54
CA ARG A 17 5.07 -9.05 -3.66
C ARG A 17 5.60 -8.87 -5.09
N TYR A 18 4.88 -9.40 -6.08
CA TYR A 18 5.38 -9.49 -7.44
C TYR A 18 5.08 -8.24 -8.28
N MET A 19 3.96 -7.56 -8.04
CA MET A 19 3.58 -6.39 -8.85
C MET A 19 4.52 -5.19 -8.69
N PRO A 20 5.00 -4.82 -7.48
CA PRO A 20 5.98 -3.75 -7.34
C PRO A 20 7.32 -4.08 -7.99
N MET A 21 7.75 -5.35 -7.97
CA MET A 21 8.97 -5.78 -8.65
C MET A 21 8.87 -5.67 -10.17
N LEU A 22 7.71 -6.06 -10.74
CA LEU A 22 7.43 -5.90 -12.16
C LEU A 22 7.42 -4.43 -12.60
N LEU A 23 7.04 -3.51 -11.70
CA LEU A 23 7.10 -2.08 -11.97
C LEU A 23 8.51 -1.49 -11.81
N GLN A 24 9.29 -1.99 -10.85
CA GLN A 24 10.60 -1.44 -10.51
C GLN A 24 11.70 -1.83 -11.50
N ILE A 25 11.63 -3.02 -12.11
CA ILE A 25 12.60 -3.48 -13.11
C ILE A 25 12.63 -2.56 -14.36
N PRO A 26 11.50 -2.27 -15.03
CA PRO A 26 11.53 -1.39 -16.18
C PRO A 26 11.66 0.09 -15.80
N LEU A 27 11.29 0.50 -14.58
CA LEU A 27 11.58 1.85 -14.07
C LEU A 27 13.09 2.12 -14.01
N LEU A 28 13.90 1.13 -13.58
CA LEU A 28 15.36 1.23 -13.57
C LEU A 28 15.94 1.32 -14.99
N LEU A 29 15.35 0.61 -15.96
CA LEU A 29 15.79 0.63 -17.35
C LEU A 29 15.46 1.96 -18.03
N VAL A 30 14.23 2.46 -17.87
CA VAL A 30 13.75 3.72 -18.47
C VAL A 30 14.37 4.95 -17.80
N GLY A 31 14.68 4.87 -16.50
CA GLY A 31 15.33 5.94 -15.73
C GLY A 31 16.86 5.95 -15.79
N SER A 32 17.48 5.03 -16.54
CA SER A 32 18.93 5.00 -16.76
C SER A 32 19.31 5.80 -18.02
N GLU A 33 20.58 6.22 -18.13
CA GLU A 33 21.16 6.96 -19.26
C GLU A 33 21.05 6.26 -20.66
N LEU A 34 20.32 5.15 -20.77
CA LEU A 34 20.02 4.48 -22.04
C LEU A 34 18.84 5.12 -22.80
N THR A 35 18.00 5.93 -22.14
CA THR A 35 16.85 6.62 -22.75
C THR A 35 17.22 7.53 -23.95
N PRO A 36 18.31 8.31 -23.95
CA PRO A 36 18.65 9.17 -25.10
C PRO A 36 19.09 8.39 -26.35
N HIS A 37 19.42 7.10 -26.24
CA HIS A 37 19.80 6.28 -27.38
C HIS A 37 18.62 5.62 -28.11
N PHE A 38 17.44 5.58 -27.48
CA PHE A 38 16.20 5.11 -28.11
C PHE A 38 15.29 6.31 -28.37
N HIS A 39 15.06 6.65 -29.64
CA HIS A 39 14.02 7.62 -30.02
C HIS A 39 12.64 7.10 -29.57
N PHE A 40 12.21 7.47 -28.37
CA PHE A 40 10.89 7.09 -27.86
C PHE A 40 9.80 7.94 -28.53
N THR A 41 8.87 7.26 -29.22
CA THR A 41 7.66 7.88 -29.74
C THR A 41 6.76 8.34 -28.59
N LYS A 42 6.08 9.49 -28.72
CA LYS A 42 5.11 10.00 -27.74
C LYS A 42 4.06 8.95 -27.29
N HIS A 43 3.69 8.03 -28.18
CA HIS A 43 2.80 6.90 -27.87
C HIS A 43 3.39 5.90 -26.85
N ALA A 44 4.67 5.56 -26.96
CA ALA A 44 5.31 4.65 -26.01
C ALA A 44 5.36 5.27 -24.60
N CYS A 45 5.55 6.59 -24.55
CA CYS A 45 5.52 7.37 -23.32
C CYS A 45 4.18 7.33 -22.60
N PHE A 46 3.10 7.50 -23.37
CA PHE A 46 1.75 7.44 -22.85
C PHE A 46 1.42 6.06 -22.29
N ILE A 47 1.78 4.99 -23.02
CA ILE A 47 1.59 3.60 -22.57
C ILE A 47 2.37 3.35 -21.28
N TRP A 48 3.61 3.86 -21.18
CA TRP A 48 4.43 3.76 -19.98
C TRP A 48 3.79 4.42 -18.76
N GLY A 49 3.27 5.65 -18.92
CA GLY A 49 2.57 6.37 -17.85
C GLY A 49 1.30 5.64 -17.38
N VAL A 50 0.51 5.10 -18.31
CA VAL A 50 -0.68 4.28 -17.99
C VAL A 50 -0.27 3.03 -17.20
N TYR A 51 0.76 2.32 -17.67
CA TYR A 51 1.26 1.12 -17.01
C TYR A 51 1.71 1.39 -15.56
N GLN A 52 2.47 2.46 -15.36
CA GLN A 52 2.93 2.87 -14.03
C GLN A 52 1.78 3.26 -13.10
N GLY A 53 0.80 4.03 -13.61
CA GLY A 53 -0.37 4.45 -12.85
C GLY A 53 -1.25 3.28 -12.42
N VAL A 54 -1.57 2.37 -13.34
CA VAL A 54 -2.43 1.20 -13.06
C VAL A 54 -1.79 0.27 -12.04
N LEU A 55 -0.49 -0.02 -12.18
CA LEU A 55 0.21 -0.90 -11.23
C LEU A 55 0.36 -0.26 -9.85
N SER A 56 0.60 1.05 -9.79
CA SER A 56 0.65 1.78 -8.52
C SER A 56 -0.71 1.73 -7.81
N VAL A 57 -1.79 2.10 -8.50
CA VAL A 57 -3.16 2.05 -7.95
C VAL A 57 -3.49 0.64 -7.46
N SER A 58 -3.22 -0.37 -8.27
CA SER A 58 -3.52 -1.76 -7.89
C SER A 58 -2.75 -2.22 -6.66
N THR A 59 -1.48 -1.83 -6.53
CA THR A 59 -0.65 -2.14 -5.36
C THR A 59 -1.19 -1.46 -4.11
N THR A 60 -1.57 -0.18 -4.21
CA THR A 60 -2.16 0.58 -3.10
C THR A 60 -3.44 -0.09 -2.61
N LEU A 61 -4.38 -0.39 -3.50
CA LEU A 61 -5.64 -1.07 -3.15
C LEU A 61 -5.42 -2.42 -2.47
N ALA A 62 -4.41 -3.18 -2.91
CA ALA A 62 -4.05 -4.45 -2.30
C ALA A 62 -3.53 -4.28 -0.86
N VAL A 63 -2.84 -3.17 -0.56
CA VAL A 63 -2.39 -2.81 0.79
C VAL A 63 -3.57 -2.37 1.66
N ASP A 64 -4.44 -1.50 1.14
CA ASP A 64 -5.61 -0.99 1.86
C ASP A 64 -6.57 -2.12 2.23
N PHE A 65 -6.75 -3.07 1.32
CA PHE A 65 -7.50 -4.29 1.59
C PHE A 65 -6.96 -5.08 2.81
N ILE A 66 -5.64 -5.12 3.01
CA ILE A 66 -5.04 -5.76 4.19
C ILE A 66 -5.36 -4.97 5.46
N LEU A 67 -5.27 -3.63 5.42
CA LEU A 67 -5.59 -2.78 6.57
C LEU A 67 -7.07 -2.90 6.96
N ILE A 68 -7.98 -2.88 6.00
CA ILE A 68 -9.42 -3.03 6.23
C ILE A 68 -9.74 -4.43 6.77
N SER A 69 -9.11 -5.46 6.23
CA SER A 69 -9.25 -6.83 6.73
C SER A 69 -8.86 -6.93 8.21
N ARG A 70 -7.82 -6.22 8.63
CA ARG A 70 -7.41 -6.14 10.05
C ARG A 70 -8.44 -5.42 10.90
N ILE A 71 -8.97 -4.28 10.45
CA ILE A 71 -10.03 -3.56 11.17
C ILE A 71 -11.28 -4.42 11.32
N ASN A 72 -11.67 -5.14 10.27
CA ASN A 72 -12.80 -6.06 10.32
C ASN A 72 -12.61 -7.18 11.35
N ALA A 73 -11.37 -7.66 11.54
CA ALA A 73 -11.05 -8.64 12.58
C ALA A 73 -11.07 -8.02 13.99
N PHE A 74 -10.46 -6.85 14.20
CA PHE A 74 -10.38 -6.21 15.52
C PHE A 74 -11.72 -5.61 16.00
N TYR A 75 -12.54 -5.11 15.09
CA TYR A 75 -13.82 -4.45 15.38
C TYR A 75 -15.01 -5.38 15.11
N PHE A 76 -14.89 -6.67 15.45
CA PHE A 76 -15.96 -7.65 15.24
C PHE A 76 -17.32 -7.18 15.80
N HIS A 77 -17.31 -6.53 16.97
CA HIS A 77 -18.50 -6.07 17.66
C HIS A 77 -19.07 -4.73 17.13
N ASN A 78 -18.22 -3.79 16.71
CA ASN A 78 -18.65 -2.45 16.29
C ASN A 78 -18.89 -2.37 14.78
N ARG A 79 -20.11 -2.67 14.36
CA ARG A 79 -20.51 -2.65 12.93
C ARG A 79 -20.34 -1.27 12.27
N THR A 80 -20.53 -0.18 13.00
CA THR A 80 -20.42 1.20 12.48
C THR A 80 -19.02 1.50 11.93
N VAL A 81 -17.97 1.16 12.69
CA VAL A 81 -16.58 1.42 12.29
C VAL A 81 -16.22 0.62 11.05
N ARG A 82 -16.65 -0.65 10.98
CA ARG A 82 -16.45 -1.51 9.82
C ARG A 82 -17.15 -0.97 8.58
N TRP A 83 -18.36 -0.45 8.74
CA TRP A 83 -19.13 0.12 7.65
C TRP A 83 -18.50 1.41 7.13
N ILE A 84 -18.09 2.32 8.02
CA ILE A 84 -17.39 3.56 7.66
C ILE A 84 -16.07 3.26 6.93
N ALA A 85 -15.27 2.32 7.45
CA ALA A 85 -14.00 1.93 6.81
C ALA A 85 -14.22 1.34 5.41
N SER A 86 -15.26 0.50 5.25
CA SER A 86 -15.59 -0.10 3.95
C SER A 86 -16.13 0.93 2.96
N LEU A 87 -16.96 1.87 3.41
CA LEU A 87 -17.46 2.97 2.56
C LEU A 87 -16.32 3.87 2.09
N SER A 88 -15.41 4.22 3.01
CA SER A 88 -14.26 5.07 2.72
C SER A 88 -13.33 4.43 1.69
N TYR A 89 -13.15 3.11 1.73
CA TYR A 89 -12.39 2.36 0.73
C TYR A 89 -13.03 2.39 -0.66
N ILE A 90 -14.36 2.25 -0.75
CA ILE A 90 -15.07 2.38 -2.03
C ILE A 90 -14.89 3.81 -2.58
N LEU A 91 -15.00 4.82 -1.71
CA LEU A 91 -14.80 6.21 -2.10
C LEU A 91 -13.37 6.47 -2.62
N GLU A 92 -12.37 5.87 -1.98
CA GLU A 92 -10.97 5.94 -2.41
C GLU A 92 -10.75 5.30 -3.78
N ILE A 93 -11.30 4.10 -4.03
CA ILE A 93 -11.25 3.45 -5.35
C ILE A 93 -11.83 4.39 -6.41
N MET A 94 -13.00 4.97 -6.14
CA MET A 94 -13.64 5.90 -7.08
C MET A 94 -12.77 7.13 -7.32
N ALA A 95 -12.19 7.71 -6.26
CA ALA A 95 -11.30 8.86 -6.36
C ALA A 95 -10.04 8.55 -7.19
N MET A 96 -9.40 7.40 -6.97
CA MET A 96 -8.23 6.97 -7.75
C MET A 96 -8.55 6.74 -9.23
N CYS A 97 -9.68 6.07 -9.52
CA CYS A 97 -10.12 5.83 -10.89
C CYS A 97 -10.40 7.14 -11.64
N VAL A 98 -11.12 8.06 -10.99
CA VAL A 98 -11.41 9.39 -11.56
C VAL A 98 -10.13 10.19 -11.74
N ALA A 99 -9.25 10.22 -10.72
CA ALA A 99 -8.00 10.94 -10.78
C ALA A 99 -7.08 10.42 -11.89
N LEU A 100 -6.96 9.10 -12.06
CA LEU A 100 -6.20 8.52 -13.15
C LEU A 100 -6.83 8.89 -14.51
N GLY A 101 -8.16 8.75 -14.64
CA GLY A 101 -8.88 9.12 -15.86
C GLY A 101 -8.72 10.59 -16.27
N PHE A 102 -8.68 11.51 -15.31
CA PHE A 102 -8.47 12.94 -15.57
C PHE A 102 -6.99 13.34 -15.70
N ALA A 103 -6.07 12.63 -15.03
CA ALA A 103 -4.65 12.89 -15.11
C ALA A 103 -4.07 12.51 -16.48
N LEU A 104 -4.49 11.36 -17.03
CA LEU A 104 -3.99 10.84 -18.31
C LEU A 104 -4.09 11.83 -19.49
N PRO A 105 -5.22 12.51 -19.76
CA PRO A 105 -5.33 13.43 -20.89
C PRO A 105 -4.65 14.78 -20.67
N ARG A 106 -4.24 15.12 -19.44
CA ARG A 106 -3.62 16.41 -19.10
C ARG A 106 -2.09 16.37 -19.02
N ILE A 107 -1.48 15.20 -19.15
CA ILE A 107 -0.02 15.06 -19.10
C ILE A 107 0.59 15.44 -20.45
N SER A 108 1.45 16.45 -20.44
CA SER A 108 2.33 16.80 -21.56
C SER A 108 3.65 16.05 -21.38
N PHE A 109 4.06 15.23 -22.35
CA PHE A 109 5.30 14.46 -22.31
C PHE A 109 6.42 15.20 -23.06
N ASP A 110 7.60 15.30 -22.44
CA ASP A 110 8.83 15.80 -23.08
C ASP A 110 9.59 14.66 -23.80
N ALA A 111 10.62 14.99 -24.58
CA ALA A 111 11.39 14.05 -25.41
C ALA A 111 12.08 12.92 -24.62
N ASN A 112 12.31 13.12 -23.32
CA ASN A 112 12.89 12.12 -22.41
C ASN A 112 11.83 11.35 -21.58
N CYS A 113 10.55 11.40 -21.97
CA CYS A 113 9.46 10.77 -21.24
C CYS A 113 9.28 11.18 -19.77
N VAL A 114 9.82 12.35 -19.40
CA VAL A 114 9.64 12.95 -18.09
C VAL A 114 8.37 13.80 -18.10
N VAL A 115 7.54 13.64 -17.08
CA VAL A 115 6.33 14.45 -16.86
C VAL A 115 6.77 15.87 -16.49
N THR A 116 6.70 16.81 -17.43
CA THR A 116 7.16 18.21 -17.26
C THR A 116 6.13 19.12 -16.61
N ASN A 117 4.86 18.72 -16.58
CA ASN A 117 3.83 19.38 -15.78
C ASN A 117 3.11 18.33 -14.94
N VAL A 118 3.38 18.33 -13.64
CA VAL A 118 2.62 17.55 -12.66
C VAL A 118 1.45 18.41 -12.19
N PRO A 119 0.21 18.18 -12.66
CA PRO A 119 -0.93 18.90 -12.13
C PRO A 119 -1.12 18.53 -10.65
N ILE A 120 -1.62 19.48 -9.85
CA ILE A 120 -1.95 19.30 -8.43
C ILE A 120 -2.84 18.06 -8.20
N THR A 121 -3.62 17.67 -9.23
CA THR A 121 -4.44 16.45 -9.24
C THR A 121 -3.64 15.16 -9.02
N LEU A 122 -2.36 15.10 -9.42
CA LEU A 122 -1.50 13.95 -9.12
C LEU A 122 -1.09 13.90 -7.64
N GLY A 123 -0.87 15.07 -7.02
CA GLY A 123 -0.65 15.19 -5.59
C GLY A 123 -1.86 14.73 -4.78
N VAL A 124 -3.08 15.05 -5.24
CA VAL A 124 -4.33 14.54 -4.64
C VAL A 124 -4.46 13.02 -4.81
N ASN A 125 -4.10 12.49 -5.98
CA ASN A 125 -4.13 11.04 -6.24
C ASN A 125 -3.16 10.25 -5.34
N ILE A 126 -2.05 10.86 -4.94
CA ILE A 126 -1.08 10.26 -4.01
C ILE A 126 -1.52 10.51 -2.55
N GLY A 127 -1.98 11.72 -2.24
CA GLY A 127 -2.30 12.16 -0.88
C GLY A 127 -3.58 11.57 -0.29
N ALA A 128 -4.64 11.40 -1.09
CA ALA A 128 -5.90 10.85 -0.59
C ALA A 128 -5.77 9.40 -0.05
N PRO A 129 -5.09 8.48 -0.77
CA PRO A 129 -4.83 7.14 -0.26
C PRO A 129 -3.97 7.11 0.99
N ILE A 130 -2.98 8.00 1.07
CA ILE A 130 -2.11 8.12 2.25
C ILE A 130 -2.93 8.53 3.47
N LEU A 131 -3.78 9.54 3.32
CA LEU A 131 -4.62 10.01 4.40
C LEU A 131 -5.55 8.89 4.87
N PHE A 132 -6.12 8.14 3.94
CA PHE A 132 -6.96 6.99 4.25
C PHE A 132 -6.18 5.90 5.00
N GLN A 133 -5.00 5.50 4.51
CA GLN A 133 -4.11 4.57 5.17
C GLN A 133 -3.73 5.02 6.59
N PHE A 134 -3.44 6.31 6.77
CA PHE A 134 -3.12 6.90 8.06
C PHE A 134 -4.31 6.84 9.03
N LEU A 135 -5.51 7.16 8.56
CA LEU A 135 -6.74 7.04 9.35
C LEU A 135 -6.98 5.59 9.79
N LEU A 136 -6.91 4.62 8.87
CA LEU A 136 -7.08 3.21 9.20
C LEU A 136 -6.02 2.70 10.18
N PHE A 137 -4.78 3.15 10.01
CA PHE A 137 -3.68 2.82 10.92
C PHE A 137 -3.94 3.35 12.33
N ILE A 138 -4.37 4.61 12.48
CA ILE A 138 -4.73 5.20 13.77
C ILE A 138 -5.87 4.43 14.43
N LEU A 139 -6.94 4.11 13.69
CA LEU A 139 -8.06 3.34 14.22
C LEU A 139 -7.59 1.99 14.76
N THR A 140 -6.76 1.30 13.98
CA THR A 140 -6.19 -0.01 14.37
C THR A 140 -5.32 0.12 15.61
N ALA A 141 -4.45 1.13 15.66
CA ALA A 141 -3.57 1.39 16.79
C ALA A 141 -4.35 1.79 18.06
N TYR A 142 -5.36 2.64 17.95
CA TYR A 142 -6.20 3.07 19.06
C TYR A 142 -6.92 1.89 19.71
N LYS A 143 -7.56 1.04 18.89
CA LYS A 143 -8.25 -0.14 19.42
C LYS A 143 -7.28 -1.10 20.08
N PHE A 144 -6.12 -1.26 19.47
CA PHE A 144 -5.04 -2.07 20.01
C PHE A 144 -4.57 -1.58 21.39
N PHE A 145 -4.29 -0.29 21.55
CA PHE A 145 -3.90 0.29 22.84
C PHE A 145 -5.01 0.14 23.89
N THR A 146 -6.27 0.25 23.46
CA THR A 146 -7.42 -0.01 24.35
C THR A 146 -7.42 -1.46 24.84
N CYS A 147 -7.24 -2.44 23.93
CA CYS A 147 -7.17 -3.86 24.31
C CYS A 147 -5.97 -4.16 25.21
N LEU A 148 -4.80 -3.54 24.95
CA LEU A 148 -3.63 -3.66 25.83
C LEU A 148 -3.93 -3.18 27.25
N ARG A 149 -4.60 -2.02 27.37
CA ARG A 149 -4.99 -1.43 28.67
C ARG A 149 -6.03 -2.28 29.41
N SER A 150 -6.87 -3.01 28.68
CA SER A 150 -7.82 -3.99 29.22
C SER A 150 -7.20 -5.34 29.63
N GLY A 151 -5.87 -5.46 29.67
CA GLY A 151 -5.18 -6.64 30.23
C GLY A 151 -4.70 -7.66 29.18
N TRP A 152 -4.93 -7.45 27.89
CA TRP A 152 -4.45 -8.34 26.81
C TRP A 152 -2.96 -8.14 26.47
N GLY A 153 -2.24 -7.31 27.23
CA GLY A 153 -0.82 -7.00 27.01
C GLY A 153 0.14 -8.19 27.13
N HIS A 154 -0.31 -9.31 27.70
CA HIS A 154 0.51 -10.51 27.87
C HIS A 154 0.61 -11.37 26.61
N ILE A 155 -0.12 -11.06 25.52
CA ILE A 155 -0.06 -11.84 24.27
C ILE A 155 1.09 -11.31 23.41
N PRO A 156 2.25 -12.01 23.34
CA PRO A 156 3.46 -11.51 22.67
C PRO A 156 3.28 -11.33 21.16
N VAL A 157 2.38 -12.11 20.55
CA VAL A 157 2.04 -12.06 19.12
C VAL A 157 1.49 -10.68 18.74
N ILE A 158 0.58 -10.17 19.57
CA ILE A 158 -0.13 -8.90 19.36
C ILE A 158 0.87 -7.72 19.45
N ARG A 159 1.79 -7.76 20.42
CA ARG A 159 2.82 -6.72 20.60
C ARG A 159 3.86 -6.67 19.47
N SER A 160 4.39 -7.81 19.03
CA SER A 160 5.37 -7.82 17.93
C SER A 160 4.74 -7.36 16.61
N PHE A 161 3.50 -7.76 16.36
CA PHE A 161 2.74 -7.39 15.18
C PHE A 161 2.59 -5.86 15.03
N MET A 162 2.28 -5.16 16.13
CA MET A 162 2.15 -3.70 16.10
C MET A 162 3.50 -2.99 16.03
N ARG A 163 4.53 -3.46 16.72
CA ARG A 163 5.86 -2.85 16.63
C ARG A 163 6.39 -2.89 15.20
N ASP A 164 6.29 -4.04 14.54
CA ASP A 164 6.78 -4.23 13.18
C ASP A 164 5.92 -3.45 12.17
N GLY A 165 4.60 -3.43 12.37
CA GLY A 165 3.67 -2.65 11.53
C GLY A 165 3.82 -1.14 11.68
N THR A 166 4.16 -0.66 12.88
CA THR A 166 4.36 0.77 13.16
C THR A 166 5.64 1.29 12.52
N TRP A 167 6.74 0.54 12.62
CA TRP A 167 7.99 0.88 11.93
C TRP A 167 7.82 0.97 10.41
N ALA A 168 7.15 -0.04 9.84
CA ALA A 168 6.79 -0.05 8.42
C ALA A 168 5.97 1.19 8.01
N PHE A 169 4.95 1.53 8.82
CA PHE A 169 4.09 2.68 8.56
C PHE A 169 4.85 4.01 8.58
N PHE A 170 5.70 4.22 9.59
CA PHE A 170 6.52 5.44 9.66
C PHE A 170 7.47 5.57 8.47
N LEU A 171 8.13 4.47 8.07
CA LEU A 171 9.00 4.47 6.89
C LEU A 171 8.25 4.87 5.61
N VAL A 172 7.07 4.27 5.38
CA VAL A 172 6.20 4.59 4.24
C VAL A 172 5.74 6.05 4.30
N PHE A 173 5.30 6.52 5.47
CA PHE A 173 4.83 7.89 5.68
C PHE A 173 5.91 8.93 5.38
N PHE A 174 7.14 8.77 5.91
CA PHE A 174 8.22 9.71 5.67
C PHE A 174 8.65 9.77 4.20
N VAL A 175 8.74 8.61 3.53
CA VAL A 175 9.09 8.57 2.10
C VAL A 175 8.01 9.22 1.24
N LEU A 176 6.74 9.03 1.58
CA LEU A 176 5.62 9.63 0.85
C LEU A 176 5.46 11.12 1.11
N VAL A 177 5.68 11.60 2.34
CA VAL A 177 5.76 13.05 2.62
C VAL A 177 6.93 13.66 1.85
N GLY A 178 8.09 12.98 1.82
CA GLY A 178 9.21 13.35 0.95
C GLY A 178 8.81 13.42 -0.52
N GLN A 179 8.05 12.46 -1.02
CA GLN A 179 7.55 12.45 -2.41
C GLN A 179 6.69 13.68 -2.70
N ILE A 180 5.74 14.03 -1.81
CA ILE A 180 4.86 15.18 -1.99
C ILE A 180 5.67 16.49 -1.96
N LEU A 181 6.60 16.62 -1.02
CA LEU A 181 7.47 17.79 -0.89
C LEU A 181 8.36 17.98 -2.12
N ILE A 182 9.01 16.91 -2.60
CA ILE A 182 9.83 16.95 -3.81
C ILE A 182 8.99 17.19 -5.06
N SER A 183 7.79 16.62 -5.14
CA SER A 183 6.89 16.86 -6.28
C SER A 183 6.35 18.30 -6.31
N GLY A 184 6.29 18.98 -5.16
CA GLY A 184 5.98 20.41 -5.06
C GLY A 184 7.17 21.33 -5.35
N LEU A 185 8.39 20.80 -5.35
CA LEU A 185 9.60 21.52 -5.74
C LEU A 185 9.80 21.45 -7.26
N ALA A 186 10.27 22.52 -7.89
CA ALA A 186 10.41 22.63 -9.35
C ALA A 186 11.42 21.63 -9.99
N ASN A 187 12.17 20.88 -9.18
CA ASN A 187 13.16 19.91 -9.63
C ASN A 187 12.56 18.50 -9.71
N HIS A 188 11.93 18.19 -10.85
CA HIS A 188 11.25 16.91 -11.10
C HIS A 188 12.18 15.70 -11.24
N ALA A 189 13.50 15.90 -11.30
CA ALA A 189 14.50 14.84 -11.50
C ALA A 189 14.51 13.77 -10.38
N PHE A 190 14.11 14.14 -9.16
CA PHE A 190 14.14 13.22 -8.00
C PHE A 190 12.83 12.45 -7.76
N SER A 191 11.75 12.77 -8.48
CA SER A 191 10.43 12.16 -8.27
C SER A 191 10.42 10.66 -8.60
N GLY A 192 11.17 10.24 -9.62
CA GLY A 192 11.29 8.83 -10.01
C GLY A 192 12.01 7.95 -8.98
N VAL A 193 13.00 8.51 -8.28
CA VAL A 193 13.77 7.80 -7.26
C VAL A 193 12.90 7.46 -6.07
N LEU A 194 12.20 8.45 -5.51
CA LEU A 194 11.31 8.24 -4.37
C LEU A 194 10.13 7.32 -4.71
N PHE A 195 9.63 7.36 -5.94
CA PHE A 195 8.59 6.44 -6.38
C PHE A 195 9.06 4.97 -6.32
N GLY A 196 10.29 4.69 -6.73
CA GLY A 196 10.91 3.37 -6.57
C GLY A 196 11.02 2.92 -5.10
N TRP A 197 11.36 3.85 -4.20
CA TRP A 197 11.42 3.58 -2.76
C TRP A 197 10.05 3.24 -2.17
N VAL A 198 9.00 3.95 -2.58
CA VAL A 198 7.61 3.68 -2.17
C VAL A 198 7.20 2.26 -2.56
N LEU A 199 7.48 1.84 -3.80
CA LEU A 199 7.18 0.50 -4.28
C LEU A 199 7.91 -0.59 -3.49
N SER A 200 9.21 -0.38 -3.23
CA SER A 200 10.01 -1.28 -2.42
C SER A 200 9.47 -1.38 -0.98
N LEU A 201 9.06 -0.27 -0.39
CA LEU A 201 8.47 -0.24 0.95
C LEU A 201 7.11 -0.93 0.99
N TYR A 202 6.24 -0.77 -0.01
CA TYR A 202 4.97 -1.50 -0.07
C TYR A 202 5.21 -3.03 -0.14
N SER A 203 6.17 -3.48 -0.94
CA SER A 203 6.54 -4.89 -1.03
C SER A 203 7.09 -5.41 0.31
N PHE A 204 8.04 -4.67 0.93
CA PHE A 204 8.68 -5.06 2.19
C PHE A 204 7.71 -5.08 3.37
N CYS A 205 6.90 -4.03 3.50
CA CYS A 205 5.97 -3.87 4.60
C CYS A 205 4.81 -4.86 4.47
N GLY A 206 4.25 -5.02 3.26
CA GLY A 206 3.13 -5.90 2.98
C GLY A 206 3.39 -7.36 3.36
N TYR A 207 4.57 -7.90 3.04
CA TYR A 207 4.87 -9.30 3.36
C TYR A 207 5.04 -9.54 4.87
N ARG A 208 5.73 -8.64 5.60
CA ARG A 208 5.95 -8.75 7.06
C ARG A 208 4.62 -8.74 7.80
N ILE A 209 3.77 -7.80 7.41
CA ILE A 209 2.41 -7.59 7.91
C ILE A 209 1.56 -8.85 7.74
N LEU A 210 1.61 -9.48 6.57
CA LEU A 210 0.79 -10.66 6.29
C LEU A 210 1.33 -11.92 6.98
N LEU A 211 2.66 -12.09 7.01
CA LEU A 211 3.30 -13.26 7.61
C LEU A 211 3.05 -13.29 9.13
N ASN A 212 3.16 -12.15 9.80
CA ASN A 212 2.84 -12.04 11.23
C ASN A 212 1.35 -12.33 11.51
N LEU A 213 0.45 -11.94 10.61
CA LEU A 213 -0.99 -12.21 10.73
C LEU A 213 -1.31 -13.72 10.67
N GLN A 214 -0.59 -14.46 9.81
CA GLN A 214 -0.75 -15.91 9.69
C GLN A 214 -0.15 -16.67 10.88
N VAL A 215 1.00 -16.20 11.41
CA VAL A 215 1.59 -16.78 12.62
C VAL A 215 0.63 -16.60 13.79
N GLY A 216 0.01 -15.42 13.94
CA GLY A 216 -1.00 -15.18 14.96
C GLY A 216 -2.23 -16.08 14.82
N ALA A 217 -2.81 -16.15 13.62
CA ALA A 217 -3.96 -17.03 13.37
C ALA A 217 -3.66 -18.52 13.60
N ARG A 218 -2.41 -18.96 13.35
CA ARG A 218 -1.99 -20.33 13.65
C ARG A 218 -1.91 -20.58 15.15
N ASN A 219 -1.33 -19.66 15.90
CA ASN A 219 -1.16 -19.80 17.34
C ASN A 219 -2.51 -19.86 18.07
N GLU A 220 -3.48 -19.04 17.65
CA GLU A 220 -4.86 -19.07 18.13
C GLU A 220 -5.54 -20.43 17.94
N LEU A 221 -5.35 -21.05 16.76
CA LEU A 221 -5.88 -22.39 16.47
C LEU A 221 -5.21 -23.48 17.33
N TYR A 222 -3.91 -23.36 17.60
CA TYR A 222 -3.23 -24.29 18.50
C TYR A 222 -3.70 -24.14 19.94
N THR A 223 -3.92 -22.93 20.44
CA THR A 223 -4.45 -22.71 21.79
C THR A 223 -5.90 -23.17 21.93
N GLY A 224 -6.76 -22.90 20.93
CA GLY A 224 -8.15 -23.38 20.93
C GLY A 224 -8.27 -24.91 20.77
N SER A 225 -7.35 -25.54 20.04
CA SER A 225 -7.27 -27.01 19.98
C SER A 225 -6.75 -27.62 21.28
N ARG A 226 -5.95 -26.88 22.06
CA ARG A 226 -5.40 -27.36 23.34
C ARG A 226 -6.42 -27.25 24.47
N SER A 227 -7.30 -26.25 24.46
CA SER A 227 -8.41 -26.14 25.43
C SER A 227 -9.45 -27.26 25.27
N ASN A 228 -9.72 -27.68 24.03
CA ASN A 228 -10.67 -28.76 23.74
C ASN A 228 -10.11 -30.18 24.03
N LEU A 229 -8.84 -30.30 24.39
CA LEU A 229 -8.21 -31.57 24.80
C LEU A 229 -8.09 -31.71 26.32
N THR A 230 -8.53 -30.69 27.07
CA THR A 230 -8.49 -30.63 28.54
C THR A 230 -9.87 -30.65 29.20
N GLU A 231 -10.94 -30.76 28.40
CA GLU A 231 -12.30 -31.16 28.81
C GLU A 231 -12.57 -32.60 28.35
#